data_AF-A0A2G2MKS3-F1
#
_entry.id   AF-A0A2G2MKS3-F1
#
_cell.length_a   1.000
_cell.length_b   1.000
_cell.length_c   1.000
_cell.angle_alpha   90.00
_cell.angle_beta   90.00
_cell.angle_gamma   90.00
#
_symmetry.space_group_name_H-M   'P 1'
#
loop_
_entity.id
_entity.type
_entity.pdbx_description
1 polymer ?
#
loop_
_entity_poly.entity_id
_entity_poly.type
_entity_poly.pdbx_seq_one_letter_code
_entity_poly.pdbx_strand_id
1 'polypeptide(L)'
;MILNAKKSQRQMIGAERWKHSDMHGADAKGKGTWEWVGGVGKTYAALMFVILPYLNKLTLDQRNVIIVMPQVPLIRQWIKAVESIIPSELRHAVHVYTVQDLIAKGTRLKCDLLVVDELHLFYSEERRKYIDGTMIEFKHNLGLTATYKDPKGRHHAIAEMYPIIDKIDTREALQEGYISKFFEYNLGLYLNEKDQETYAKMSFGYDHPTEVNDDGTPVHKKGISDYLAMFGDHGFTAVQKVLSGATVVVEGEEVFYSGYSYACMWAAKMGWHAECSKEINDVWNPNIVIGYAKQTMALVRSRKNIINMNKVKIDAAVELVLKYPQFKTISFSQSTEYADLFAGACRSKGENCVVFHSSMRSKPMVDSNGEYLTYKSGAKKGQPKMFGKTALKKHAIESIANGNARIISTASALNVGFNVEDISMGIIAGRNSNFNDQRQRLYRATRIDPYNTEQPVILVNIYFVGTVDERWLNKAQSQSENLIYWVSSIDEINFNPQIIGATF
;
A
#
# COMPACT_ATOMS: atom_id res chain seq x y z
N MET A 1 -12.74 4.87 -26.29
CA MET A 1 -12.63 3.69 -25.41
C MET A 1 -13.32 2.54 -26.14
N ILE A 2 -12.56 1.62 -26.75
CA ILE A 2 -13.17 0.40 -27.31
C ILE A 2 -13.71 -0.38 -26.10
N LEU A 3 -15.04 -0.34 -25.91
CA LEU A 3 -15.71 -1.02 -24.81
C LEU A 3 -15.49 -2.53 -25.00
N ASN A 4 -14.84 -3.19 -24.05
CA ASN A 4 -14.83 -4.66 -24.03
C ASN A 4 -16.26 -5.12 -23.73
N ALA A 5 -17.04 -5.45 -24.77
CA ALA A 5 -18.46 -5.78 -24.66
C ALA A 5 -18.73 -6.92 -23.70
N LYS A 6 -17.84 -7.93 -23.67
CA LYS A 6 -17.90 -9.08 -22.76
C LYS A 6 -17.75 -8.65 -21.30
N LYS A 7 -16.77 -7.78 -21.02
CA LYS A 7 -16.59 -7.18 -19.70
C LYS A 7 -17.79 -6.34 -19.27
N SER A 8 -18.35 -5.53 -20.18
CA SER A 8 -19.54 -4.73 -19.88
C SER A 8 -20.77 -5.59 -19.58
N GLN A 9 -20.97 -6.69 -20.31
CA GLN A 9 -22.03 -7.66 -20.00
C GLN A 9 -21.85 -8.26 -18.61
N ARG A 10 -20.62 -8.67 -18.24
CA ARG A 10 -20.35 -9.21 -16.89
C ARG A 10 -20.56 -8.18 -15.79
N GLN A 11 -20.23 -6.91 -16.04
CA GLN A 11 -20.48 -5.80 -15.10
C GLN A 11 -21.98 -5.56 -14.91
N MET A 12 -22.79 -5.66 -15.96
CA MET A 12 -24.26 -5.57 -15.87
C MET A 12 -24.86 -6.68 -15.01
N ILE A 13 -24.33 -7.90 -15.08
CA ILE A 13 -24.76 -9.01 -14.20
C ILE A 13 -24.61 -8.61 -12.72
N GLY A 14 -23.50 -7.97 -12.34
CA GLY A 14 -23.32 -7.48 -10.98
C GLY A 14 -24.33 -6.41 -10.56
N ALA A 15 -24.73 -5.54 -11.48
CA ALA A 15 -25.78 -4.55 -11.24
C ALA A 15 -27.17 -5.19 -11.08
N GLU A 16 -27.50 -6.20 -11.88
CA GLU A 16 -28.74 -6.97 -11.69
C GLU A 16 -28.72 -7.75 -10.37
N ARG A 17 -27.59 -8.37 -10.00
CA ARG A 17 -27.43 -9.01 -8.67
C ARG A 17 -27.61 -8.02 -7.53
N TRP A 18 -27.15 -6.78 -7.68
CA TRP A 18 -27.34 -5.73 -6.68
C TRP A 18 -28.80 -5.30 -6.55
N LYS A 19 -29.48 -5.10 -7.68
CA LYS A 19 -30.91 -4.77 -7.72
C LYS A 19 -31.78 -5.87 -7.10
N HIS A 20 -31.30 -7.11 -7.17
CA HIS A 20 -31.94 -8.31 -6.65
C HIS A 20 -31.13 -8.97 -5.53
N SER A 21 -30.48 -8.16 -4.70
CA SER A 21 -29.53 -8.62 -3.69
C SER A 21 -30.14 -9.51 -2.60
N ASP A 22 -31.45 -9.44 -2.40
CA ASP A 22 -32.23 -10.36 -1.57
C ASP A 22 -32.08 -11.82 -2.00
N MET A 23 -31.88 -12.07 -3.30
CA MET A 23 -31.60 -13.40 -3.85
C MET A 23 -30.12 -13.82 -3.72
N HIS A 24 -29.26 -12.93 -3.22
CA HIS A 24 -27.81 -13.10 -3.16
C HIS A 24 -27.24 -12.86 -1.75
N GLY A 25 -28.08 -13.03 -0.71
CA GLY A 25 -27.65 -13.02 0.69
C GLY A 25 -27.77 -11.67 1.40
N ALA A 26 -28.35 -10.64 0.76
CA ALA A 26 -28.74 -9.41 1.45
C ALA A 26 -30.12 -9.53 2.11
N ASP A 27 -30.31 -8.76 3.17
CA ASP A 27 -31.58 -8.63 3.89
C ASP A 27 -32.67 -7.94 3.05
N ALA A 28 -32.28 -7.11 2.10
CA ALA A 28 -33.17 -6.42 1.18
C ALA A 28 -32.52 -6.18 -0.19
N LYS A 29 -33.34 -5.76 -1.15
CA LYS A 29 -32.90 -5.32 -2.49
C LYS A 29 -32.05 -4.05 -2.41
N GLY A 30 -31.11 -3.90 -3.35
CA GLY A 30 -30.27 -2.71 -3.46
C GLY A 30 -29.24 -2.59 -2.34
N LYS A 31 -28.76 -3.71 -1.79
CA LYS A 31 -27.77 -3.74 -0.71
C LYS A 31 -26.69 -4.78 -1.01
N GLY A 32 -25.47 -4.54 -0.55
CA GLY A 32 -24.39 -5.52 -0.65
C GLY A 32 -23.14 -5.00 -1.33
N THR A 33 -22.23 -5.92 -1.62
CA THR A 33 -20.86 -5.64 -2.04
C THR A 33 -20.49 -6.37 -3.31
N TRP A 34 -19.82 -5.66 -4.21
CA TRP A 34 -19.03 -6.26 -5.29
C TRP A 34 -17.60 -6.48 -4.82
N GLU A 35 -17.19 -7.75 -4.73
CA GLU A 35 -15.79 -8.15 -4.53
C GLU A 35 -15.17 -8.46 -5.90
N TRP A 36 -14.76 -7.42 -6.62
CA TRP A 36 -14.12 -7.57 -7.93
C TRP A 36 -12.65 -7.22 -7.85
N VAL A 37 -11.80 -7.98 -8.53
CA VAL A 37 -10.37 -7.65 -8.65
C VAL A 37 -10.15 -6.25 -9.26
N GLY A 38 -8.98 -5.65 -9.00
CA GLY A 38 -8.56 -4.40 -9.62
C GLY A 38 -8.59 -4.49 -11.16
N GLY A 39 -8.80 -3.36 -11.85
CA GLY A 39 -8.82 -3.35 -13.32
C GLY A 39 -10.16 -3.74 -13.97
N VAL A 40 -11.05 -4.47 -13.27
CA VAL A 40 -12.39 -4.83 -13.79
C VAL A 40 -13.30 -3.60 -13.97
N GLY A 41 -13.02 -2.47 -13.33
CA GLY A 41 -13.75 -1.21 -13.58
C GLY A 41 -14.98 -1.01 -12.69
N LYS A 42 -14.88 -1.36 -11.40
CA LYS A 42 -15.92 -1.13 -10.37
C LYS A 42 -16.53 0.28 -10.41
N THR A 43 -15.69 1.33 -10.49
CA THR A 43 -16.14 2.73 -10.57
C THR A 43 -17.01 2.99 -11.80
N TYR A 44 -16.58 2.52 -12.97
CA TYR A 44 -17.35 2.65 -14.21
C TYR A 44 -18.68 1.91 -14.11
N ALA A 45 -18.66 0.65 -13.65
CA ALA A 45 -19.87 -0.16 -13.51
C ALA A 45 -20.86 0.44 -12.51
N ALA A 46 -20.39 0.95 -11.37
CA ALA A 46 -21.23 1.61 -10.38
C ALA A 46 -21.89 2.87 -10.96
N LEU A 47 -21.16 3.70 -11.70
CA LEU A 47 -21.72 4.89 -12.34
C LEU A 47 -22.70 4.54 -13.46
N MET A 48 -22.31 3.67 -14.38
CA MET A 48 -23.07 3.37 -15.60
C MET A 48 -24.28 2.47 -15.38
N PHE A 49 -24.17 1.46 -14.51
CA PHE A 49 -25.17 0.41 -14.39
C PHE A 49 -25.95 0.45 -13.08
N VAL A 50 -25.49 1.23 -12.09
CA VAL A 50 -26.22 1.42 -10.82
C VAL A 50 -26.69 2.86 -10.69
N ILE A 51 -25.78 3.83 -10.53
CA ILE A 51 -26.10 5.22 -10.21
C ILE A 51 -26.90 5.89 -11.33
N LEU A 52 -26.46 5.84 -12.58
CA LEU A 52 -27.18 6.49 -13.68
C LEU A 52 -28.59 5.91 -13.89
N PRO A 53 -28.80 4.58 -13.95
CA PRO A 53 -30.15 4.00 -13.98
C PRO A 53 -30.98 4.32 -12.74
N TYR A 54 -30.36 4.40 -11.56
CA TYR A 54 -31.03 4.75 -10.31
C TYR A 54 -31.55 6.19 -10.35
N LEU A 55 -30.70 7.14 -10.76
CA LEU A 55 -31.08 8.54 -10.94
C LEU A 55 -32.22 8.67 -11.96
N ASN A 56 -32.16 7.97 -13.10
CA ASN A 56 -33.20 8.07 -14.13
C ASN A 56 -34.59 7.57 -13.69
N LYS A 57 -34.68 6.72 -12.65
CA LYS A 57 -35.94 6.13 -12.18
C LYS A 57 -36.66 6.91 -11.09
N LEU A 58 -35.97 7.83 -10.41
CA LEU A 58 -36.52 8.56 -9.26
C LEU A 58 -37.08 9.92 -9.69
N THR A 59 -37.99 10.52 -8.92
CA THR A 59 -38.35 11.93 -9.15
C THR A 59 -37.20 12.85 -8.71
N LEU A 60 -37.11 14.08 -9.24
CA LEU A 60 -36.01 15.02 -8.96
C LEU A 60 -35.77 15.21 -7.45
N ASP A 61 -36.84 15.25 -6.66
CA ASP A 61 -36.81 15.49 -5.20
C ASP A 61 -36.36 14.27 -4.39
N GLN A 62 -36.24 13.11 -5.04
CA GLN A 62 -35.89 11.82 -4.43
C GLN A 62 -34.46 11.37 -4.78
N ARG A 63 -33.71 12.17 -5.55
CA ARG A 63 -32.38 11.79 -6.06
C ARG A 63 -31.31 12.34 -5.14
N ASN A 64 -30.82 11.52 -4.21
CA ASN A 64 -29.63 11.84 -3.44
C ASN A 64 -28.72 10.62 -3.32
N VAL A 65 -27.58 10.66 -4.00
CA VAL A 65 -26.55 9.62 -4.00
C VAL A 65 -25.32 10.16 -3.30
N ILE A 66 -24.85 9.45 -2.28
CA ILE A 66 -23.60 9.77 -1.60
C ILE A 66 -22.55 8.72 -1.95
N ILE A 67 -21.36 9.18 -2.35
CA ILE A 67 -20.19 8.33 -2.60
C ILE A 67 -19.14 8.67 -1.54
N VAL A 68 -18.75 7.70 -0.72
CA VAL A 68 -17.73 7.86 0.32
C VAL A 68 -16.51 7.03 -0.01
N MET A 69 -15.33 7.63 0.19
CA MET A 69 -14.03 7.00 -0.03
C MET A 69 -13.05 7.30 1.10
N PRO A 70 -12.01 6.48 1.28
CA PRO A 70 -11.12 6.58 2.42
C PRO A 70 -10.03 7.64 2.27
N GLN A 71 -9.83 8.28 1.11
CA GLN A 71 -8.75 9.27 0.95
C GLN A 71 -9.08 10.36 -0.09
N VAL A 72 -8.56 11.57 0.14
CA VAL A 72 -8.77 12.78 -0.69
C VAL A 72 -8.40 12.60 -2.16
N PRO A 73 -7.32 11.91 -2.53
CA PRO A 73 -6.98 11.80 -3.95
C PRO A 73 -7.98 10.96 -4.77
N LEU A 74 -8.78 10.09 -4.13
CA LEU A 74 -9.88 9.36 -4.81
C LEU A 74 -11.01 10.29 -5.22
N ILE A 75 -11.24 11.41 -4.50
CA ILE A 75 -12.30 12.37 -4.83
C ILE A 75 -12.16 12.87 -6.26
N ARG A 76 -10.96 13.29 -6.66
CA ARG A 76 -10.73 13.83 -8.02
C ARG A 76 -11.01 12.80 -9.10
N GLN A 77 -10.72 11.53 -8.85
CA GLN A 77 -11.02 10.45 -9.78
C GLN A 77 -12.53 10.24 -9.92
N TRP A 78 -13.24 10.23 -8.79
CA TRP A 78 -14.71 10.11 -8.77
C TRP A 78 -15.39 11.31 -9.41
N ILE A 79 -14.98 12.54 -9.10
CA ILE A 79 -15.52 13.76 -9.72
C ILE A 79 -15.37 13.71 -11.24
N LYS A 80 -14.16 13.41 -11.75
CA LYS A 80 -13.95 13.28 -13.21
C LYS A 80 -14.80 12.18 -13.83
N ALA A 81 -14.93 11.04 -13.16
CA ALA A 81 -15.75 9.93 -13.65
C ALA A 81 -17.24 10.31 -13.68
N VAL A 82 -17.73 11.00 -12.64
CA VAL A 82 -19.10 11.55 -12.57
C VAL A 82 -19.31 12.56 -13.69
N GLU A 83 -18.40 13.52 -13.89
CA GLU A 83 -18.48 14.51 -14.96
C GLU A 83 -18.51 13.86 -16.35
N SER A 84 -17.78 12.75 -16.54
CA SER A 84 -17.70 12.04 -17.80
C SER A 84 -18.92 11.15 -18.10
N ILE A 85 -19.59 10.62 -17.08
CA ILE A 85 -20.63 9.59 -17.23
C ILE A 85 -22.02 10.12 -16.91
N ILE A 86 -22.15 10.93 -15.86
CA ILE A 86 -23.43 11.44 -15.39
C ILE A 86 -23.77 12.72 -16.17
N PRO A 87 -24.95 12.78 -16.83
CA PRO A 87 -25.43 13.98 -17.50
C PRO A 87 -25.47 15.20 -16.58
N SER A 88 -25.14 16.38 -17.09
CA SER A 88 -25.00 17.63 -16.34
C SER A 88 -26.18 17.93 -15.40
N GLU A 89 -27.38 17.70 -15.89
CA GLU A 89 -28.66 17.91 -15.23
C GLU A 89 -28.89 16.97 -14.04
N LEU A 90 -28.16 15.85 -13.96
CA LEU A 90 -28.25 14.88 -12.86
C LEU A 90 -27.12 15.01 -11.84
N ARG A 91 -26.06 15.75 -12.14
CA ARG A 91 -24.84 15.80 -11.29
C ARG A 91 -25.10 16.40 -9.90
N HIS A 92 -26.07 17.29 -9.77
CA HIS A 92 -26.42 17.92 -8.50
C HIS A 92 -26.92 16.91 -7.45
N ALA A 93 -27.40 15.74 -7.88
CA ALA A 93 -27.88 14.66 -7.03
C ALA A 93 -26.76 13.70 -6.56
N VAL A 94 -25.51 13.90 -6.98
CA VAL A 94 -24.38 13.01 -6.66
C VAL A 94 -23.35 13.77 -5.84
N HIS A 95 -23.18 13.38 -4.58
CA HIS A 95 -22.25 14.01 -3.64
C HIS A 95 -21.10 13.08 -3.31
N VAL A 96 -19.87 13.62 -3.32
CA VAL A 96 -18.63 12.84 -3.16
C VAL A 96 -17.88 13.34 -1.93
N TYR A 97 -17.59 12.47 -0.97
CA TYR A 97 -16.93 12.81 0.29
C TYR A 97 -15.75 11.88 0.60
N THR A 98 -14.76 12.40 1.33
CA THR A 98 -13.86 11.52 2.09
C THR A 98 -14.43 11.23 3.46
N VAL A 99 -14.14 10.04 3.98
CA VAL A 99 -14.46 9.71 5.37
C VAL A 99 -13.71 10.61 6.36
N GLN A 100 -12.49 11.05 6.04
CA GLN A 100 -11.73 11.96 6.91
C GLN A 100 -12.41 13.32 7.06
N ASP A 101 -12.90 13.89 5.96
CA ASP A 101 -13.59 15.18 6.00
C ASP A 101 -14.90 15.08 6.79
N LEU A 102 -15.60 13.94 6.68
CA LEU A 102 -16.82 13.68 7.43
C LEU A 102 -16.56 13.47 8.93
N ILE A 103 -15.48 12.76 9.28
CA ILE A 103 -15.01 12.57 10.66
C ILE A 103 -14.63 13.92 11.28
N ALA A 104 -13.77 14.68 10.62
CA ALA A 104 -13.25 15.95 11.14
C ALA A 104 -14.38 16.97 11.41
N LYS A 105 -15.47 16.91 10.64
CA LYS A 105 -16.61 17.82 10.77
C LYS A 105 -17.77 17.24 11.59
N GLY A 106 -17.71 15.97 11.99
CA GLY A 106 -18.84 15.27 12.61
C GLY A 106 -20.13 15.32 11.77
N THR A 107 -20.00 15.36 10.43
CA THR A 107 -21.16 15.63 9.55
C THR A 107 -22.12 14.46 9.54
N ARG A 108 -23.39 14.74 9.80
CA ARG A 108 -24.49 13.79 9.59
C ARG A 108 -25.13 14.04 8.23
N LEU A 109 -25.36 12.97 7.48
CA LEU A 109 -25.92 13.03 6.13
C LEU A 109 -27.07 12.03 5.98
N LYS A 110 -27.85 12.21 4.92
CA LYS A 110 -28.89 11.28 4.48
C LYS A 110 -28.84 11.16 2.97
N CYS A 111 -29.07 9.96 2.46
CA CYS A 111 -29.16 9.70 1.02
C CYS A 111 -30.10 8.52 0.72
N ASP A 112 -30.43 8.33 -0.55
CA ASP A 112 -31.21 7.18 -0.99
C ASP A 112 -30.30 6.01 -1.37
N LEU A 113 -29.11 6.31 -1.91
CA LEU A 113 -28.07 5.34 -2.23
C LEU A 113 -26.72 5.79 -1.68
N LEU A 114 -26.14 4.96 -0.81
CA LEU A 114 -24.75 5.10 -0.35
C LEU A 114 -23.84 4.18 -1.16
N VAL A 115 -22.81 4.72 -1.80
CA VAL A 115 -21.74 3.94 -2.44
C VAL A 115 -20.45 4.11 -1.65
N VAL A 116 -19.86 2.99 -1.23
CA VAL A 116 -18.63 2.96 -0.43
C VAL A 116 -17.50 2.37 -1.26
N ASP A 117 -16.57 3.22 -1.69
CA ASP A 117 -15.37 2.78 -2.41
C ASP A 117 -14.27 2.33 -1.45
N GLU A 118 -13.57 1.25 -1.78
CA GLU A 118 -12.59 0.59 -0.90
C GLU A 118 -13.18 0.22 0.48
N LEU A 119 -14.32 -0.47 0.48
CA LEU A 119 -15.09 -0.84 1.67
C LEU A 119 -14.23 -1.43 2.81
N HIS A 120 -13.20 -2.20 2.49
CA HIS A 120 -12.31 -2.83 3.47
C HIS A 120 -11.54 -1.83 4.36
N LEU A 121 -11.45 -0.56 3.95
CA LEU A 121 -10.82 0.51 4.73
C LEU A 121 -11.77 1.19 5.72
N PHE A 122 -13.03 0.74 5.82
CA PHE A 122 -14.05 1.26 6.72
C PHE A 122 -14.32 0.36 7.93
N TYR A 123 -13.64 -0.79 8.07
CA TYR A 123 -13.94 -1.76 9.14
C TYR A 123 -13.48 -1.32 10.54
N SER A 124 -12.71 -0.24 10.68
CA SER A 124 -12.40 0.35 11.98
C SER A 124 -13.63 1.04 12.56
N GLU A 125 -13.83 0.98 13.88
CA GLU A 125 -15.04 1.51 14.53
C GLU A 125 -15.36 2.96 14.18
N GLU A 126 -14.35 3.84 14.21
CA GLU A 126 -14.53 5.27 13.86
C GLU A 126 -15.08 5.47 12.45
N ARG A 127 -14.57 4.72 11.46
CA ARG A 127 -14.99 4.82 10.06
C ARG A 127 -16.28 4.08 9.77
N ARG A 128 -16.53 2.97 10.47
CA ARG A 128 -17.72 2.13 10.31
C ARG A 128 -19.00 2.92 10.54
N LYS A 129 -18.99 3.87 11.48
CA LYS A 129 -20.09 4.80 11.78
C LYS A 129 -20.63 5.55 10.55
N TYR A 130 -19.80 5.74 9.51
CA TYR A 130 -20.18 6.45 8.28
C TYR A 130 -20.74 5.53 7.19
N ILE A 131 -20.77 4.22 7.43
CA ILE A 131 -21.29 3.25 6.47
C ILE A 131 -22.35 2.33 7.07
N ASP A 132 -22.56 2.36 8.40
CA ASP A 132 -23.47 1.49 9.13
C ASP A 132 -24.85 2.13 9.44
N GLY A 133 -25.12 3.32 8.91
CA GLY A 133 -26.37 4.05 9.16
C GLY A 133 -26.29 5.07 10.29
N THR A 134 -25.23 5.07 11.12
CA THR A 134 -25.13 5.94 12.31
C THR A 134 -24.93 7.41 11.95
N MET A 135 -23.98 7.71 11.06
CA MET A 135 -23.65 9.08 10.64
C MET A 135 -24.18 9.41 9.24
N ILE A 136 -24.42 8.40 8.41
CA ILE A 136 -25.04 8.57 7.10
C ILE A 136 -26.25 7.63 7.05
N GLU A 137 -27.44 8.20 7.07
CA GLU A 137 -28.66 7.42 6.85
C GLU A 137 -28.83 7.10 5.37
N PHE A 138 -29.16 5.86 5.02
CA PHE A 138 -29.39 5.45 3.64
C PHE A 138 -30.45 4.36 3.51
N LYS A 139 -31.10 4.29 2.35
CA LYS A 139 -32.06 3.23 2.00
C LYS A 139 -31.35 2.04 1.34
N HIS A 140 -30.49 2.34 0.37
CA HIS A 140 -29.73 1.36 -0.40
C HIS A 140 -28.24 1.57 -0.18
N ASN A 141 -27.44 0.51 -0.31
CA ASN A 141 -25.99 0.59 -0.22
C ASN A 141 -25.30 -0.24 -1.31
N LEU A 142 -24.11 0.19 -1.73
CA LEU A 142 -23.23 -0.59 -2.59
C LEU A 142 -21.78 -0.46 -2.08
N GLY A 143 -21.24 -1.56 -1.58
CA GLY A 143 -19.83 -1.70 -1.26
C GLY A 143 -19.02 -2.06 -2.50
N LEU A 144 -17.87 -1.40 -2.69
CA LEU A 144 -16.91 -1.73 -3.73
C LEU A 144 -15.57 -2.11 -3.08
N THR A 145 -15.07 -3.31 -3.33
CA THR A 145 -13.76 -3.74 -2.82
C THR A 145 -13.12 -4.78 -3.72
N ALA A 146 -11.80 -4.94 -3.63
CA ALA A 146 -11.09 -6.09 -4.20
C ALA A 146 -10.72 -7.15 -3.15
N THR A 147 -10.83 -6.82 -1.86
CA THR A 147 -10.44 -7.68 -0.74
C THR A 147 -11.45 -7.49 0.38
N TYR A 148 -12.51 -8.29 0.40
CA TYR A 148 -13.56 -8.17 1.41
C TYR A 148 -13.10 -8.70 2.77
N LYS A 149 -12.43 -9.86 2.79
CA LYS A 149 -12.01 -10.48 4.04
C LYS A 149 -10.85 -9.70 4.66
N ASP A 150 -11.04 -9.30 5.92
CA ASP A 150 -10.00 -8.72 6.75
C ASP A 150 -9.35 -9.81 7.62
N PRO A 151 -8.00 -9.95 7.64
CA PRO A 151 -7.32 -10.98 8.42
C PRO A 151 -7.58 -10.94 9.92
N LYS A 152 -8.02 -9.80 10.46
CA LYS A 152 -8.40 -9.64 11.87
C LYS A 152 -9.89 -9.88 12.12
N GLY A 153 -10.64 -10.35 11.13
CA GLY A 153 -12.09 -10.63 11.26
C GLY A 153 -12.99 -9.39 11.33
N ARG A 154 -12.47 -8.16 11.13
CA ARG A 154 -13.26 -6.93 11.34
C ARG A 154 -14.43 -6.78 10.35
N HIS A 155 -14.37 -7.46 9.21
CA HIS A 155 -15.41 -7.50 8.19
C HIS A 155 -16.74 -8.10 8.70
N HIS A 156 -16.70 -8.99 9.71
CA HIS A 156 -17.90 -9.60 10.29
C HIS A 156 -18.89 -8.55 10.82
N ALA A 157 -18.39 -7.42 11.33
CA ALA A 157 -19.23 -6.36 11.90
C ALA A 157 -20.13 -5.65 10.88
N ILE A 158 -19.93 -5.84 9.57
CA ILE A 158 -20.76 -5.25 8.52
C ILE A 158 -21.35 -6.30 7.57
N ALA A 159 -21.13 -7.59 7.83
CA ALA A 159 -21.38 -8.65 6.86
C ALA A 159 -22.86 -8.75 6.47
N GLU A 160 -23.76 -8.49 7.41
CA GLU A 160 -25.21 -8.47 7.17
C GLU A 160 -25.64 -7.29 6.31
N MET A 161 -25.02 -6.11 6.49
CA MET A 161 -25.39 -4.89 5.77
C MET A 161 -24.73 -4.79 4.39
N TYR A 162 -23.53 -5.38 4.24
CA TYR A 162 -22.71 -5.37 3.04
C TYR A 162 -22.28 -6.78 2.63
N PRO A 163 -23.19 -7.75 2.45
CA PRO A 163 -22.81 -9.11 2.05
C PRO A 163 -22.21 -9.10 0.65
N ILE A 164 -21.36 -10.08 0.33
CA ILE A 164 -20.82 -10.23 -1.02
C ILE A 164 -21.94 -10.76 -1.91
N ILE A 165 -22.47 -9.91 -2.79
CA ILE A 165 -23.54 -10.27 -3.74
C ILE A 165 -23.01 -10.64 -5.12
N ASP A 166 -21.77 -10.24 -5.43
CA ASP A 166 -21.10 -10.58 -6.67
C ASP A 166 -19.59 -10.60 -6.47
N LYS A 167 -18.94 -11.62 -7.03
CA LYS A 167 -17.49 -11.79 -7.00
C LYS A 167 -16.96 -11.97 -8.42
N ILE A 168 -15.86 -11.28 -8.73
CA ILE A 168 -15.04 -11.50 -9.94
C ILE A 168 -13.60 -11.61 -9.45
N ASP A 169 -13.11 -12.83 -9.35
CA ASP A 169 -11.74 -13.10 -8.91
C ASP A 169 -10.73 -12.90 -10.06
N THR A 170 -9.43 -12.99 -9.72
CA THR A 170 -8.36 -12.84 -10.71
C THR A 170 -8.43 -13.92 -11.79
N ARG A 171 -8.82 -15.15 -11.44
CA ARG A 171 -8.87 -16.27 -12.37
C ARG A 171 -9.93 -16.03 -13.45
N GLU A 172 -11.17 -15.70 -13.05
CA GLU A 172 -12.25 -15.31 -13.96
C GLU A 172 -11.81 -14.11 -14.81
N ALA A 173 -11.27 -13.07 -14.18
CA ALA A 173 -10.88 -11.86 -14.89
C ALA A 173 -9.79 -12.07 -15.94
N LEU A 174 -8.82 -12.96 -15.70
CA LEU A 174 -7.77 -13.32 -16.66
C LEU A 174 -8.31 -14.23 -17.76
N GLN A 175 -9.04 -15.29 -17.41
CA GLN A 175 -9.61 -16.24 -18.35
C GLN A 175 -10.54 -15.57 -19.35
N GLU A 176 -11.37 -14.64 -18.86
CA GLU A 176 -12.37 -13.96 -19.66
C GLU A 176 -11.84 -12.68 -20.35
N GLY A 177 -10.59 -12.28 -20.06
CA GLY A 177 -9.94 -11.11 -20.64
C GLY A 177 -10.50 -9.78 -20.13
N TYR A 178 -10.95 -9.72 -18.88
CA TYR A 178 -11.45 -8.48 -18.23
C TYR A 178 -10.32 -7.56 -17.76
N ILE A 179 -9.14 -8.14 -17.49
CA ILE A 179 -7.90 -7.47 -17.13
C ILE A 179 -6.77 -7.98 -18.04
N SER A 180 -5.68 -7.20 -18.17
CA SER A 180 -4.51 -7.63 -18.92
C SER A 180 -3.91 -8.90 -18.32
N LYS A 181 -3.41 -9.80 -19.16
CA LYS A 181 -2.59 -10.92 -18.69
C LYS A 181 -1.42 -10.35 -17.90
N PHE A 182 -1.12 -10.93 -16.74
CA PHE A 182 0.07 -10.55 -15.98
C PHE A 182 0.73 -11.79 -15.37
N PHE A 183 2.04 -11.71 -15.16
CA PHE A 183 2.84 -12.75 -14.54
C PHE A 183 3.50 -12.20 -13.29
N GLU A 184 3.28 -12.85 -12.15
CA GLU A 184 3.87 -12.46 -10.87
C GLU A 184 5.04 -13.38 -10.53
N TYR A 185 6.23 -12.80 -10.39
CA TYR A 185 7.47 -13.49 -10.04
C TYR A 185 7.96 -13.05 -8.66
N ASN A 186 8.48 -13.99 -7.88
CA ASN A 186 9.25 -13.75 -6.67
C ASN A 186 10.71 -14.09 -6.94
N LEU A 187 11.54 -13.05 -7.10
CA LEU A 187 12.98 -13.16 -7.33
C LEU A 187 13.72 -13.18 -5.99
N GLY A 188 14.23 -14.35 -5.63
CA GLY A 188 15.05 -14.54 -4.42
C GLY A 188 16.51 -14.17 -4.67
N LEU A 189 17.01 -13.19 -3.92
CA LEU A 189 18.41 -12.77 -3.92
C LEU A 189 19.10 -13.12 -2.60
N TYR A 190 20.42 -13.15 -2.60
CA TYR A 190 21.24 -13.29 -1.39
C TYR A 190 21.99 -11.99 -1.10
N LEU A 191 22.15 -11.65 0.18
CA LEU A 191 23.07 -10.59 0.56
C LEU A 191 24.50 -11.06 0.27
N ASN A 192 25.39 -10.12 -0.07
CA ASN A 192 26.82 -10.44 -0.10
C ASN A 192 27.31 -10.80 1.31
N GLU A 193 28.46 -11.48 1.41
CA GLU A 193 29.00 -12.00 2.68
C GLU A 193 29.08 -10.92 3.78
N LYS A 194 29.57 -9.73 3.43
CA LYS A 194 29.71 -8.61 4.37
C LYS A 194 28.37 -8.11 4.91
N ASP A 195 27.38 -7.95 4.03
CA ASP A 195 26.05 -7.49 4.42
C ASP A 195 25.29 -8.58 5.18
N GLN A 196 25.49 -9.86 4.82
CA GLN A 196 24.95 -11.03 5.52
C GLN A 196 25.49 -11.09 6.95
N GLU A 197 26.80 -10.92 7.13
CA GLU A 197 27.45 -10.88 8.45
C GLU A 197 26.93 -9.70 9.28
N THR A 198 26.83 -8.50 8.68
CA THR A 198 26.30 -7.32 9.35
C THR A 198 24.84 -7.52 9.78
N TYR A 199 24.03 -8.11 8.90
CA TYR A 199 22.64 -8.45 9.16
C TYR A 199 22.48 -9.47 10.30
N ALA A 200 23.33 -10.50 10.31
CA ALA A 200 23.37 -11.53 11.35
C ALA A 200 23.75 -10.90 12.70
N LYS A 201 24.81 -10.08 12.75
CA LYS A 201 25.24 -9.35 13.96
C LYS A 201 24.14 -8.46 14.53
N MET A 202 23.38 -7.76 13.69
CA MET A 202 22.22 -6.98 14.15
C MET A 202 21.08 -7.86 14.66
N SER A 203 20.89 -9.05 14.09
CA SER A 203 19.80 -9.95 14.44
C SER A 203 20.07 -10.73 15.73
N PHE A 204 21.31 -11.20 15.90
CA PHE A 204 21.68 -12.20 16.91
C PHE A 204 22.79 -11.77 17.86
N GLY A 205 23.46 -10.64 17.62
CA GLY A 205 24.57 -10.17 18.45
C GLY A 205 25.93 -10.67 17.94
N TYR A 206 26.95 -10.53 18.78
CA TYR A 206 28.33 -10.93 18.48
C TYR A 206 28.73 -12.14 19.33
N ASP A 207 29.20 -13.20 18.66
CA ASP A 207 29.67 -14.43 19.33
C ASP A 207 30.99 -14.21 20.09
N HIS A 208 31.77 -13.19 19.70
CA HIS A 208 33.01 -12.81 20.38
C HIS A 208 32.82 -11.54 21.22
N PRO A 209 33.56 -11.39 22.33
CA PRO A 209 33.53 -10.18 23.14
C PRO A 209 33.91 -8.97 22.29
N THR A 210 33.13 -7.91 22.37
CA THR A 210 33.42 -6.64 21.69
C THR A 210 34.17 -5.67 22.59
N GLU A 211 34.00 -5.81 23.91
CA GLU A 211 34.61 -4.97 24.94
C GLU A 211 34.93 -5.85 26.17
N VAL A 212 35.74 -5.32 27.08
CA VAL A 212 36.07 -5.95 28.37
C VAL A 212 35.85 -4.91 29.46
N ASN A 213 35.08 -5.26 30.49
CA ASN A 213 34.84 -4.39 31.64
C ASN A 213 36.13 -4.21 32.47
N ASP A 214 36.14 -3.21 33.37
CA ASP A 214 37.28 -2.94 34.26
C ASP A 214 37.64 -4.14 35.17
N ASP A 215 36.68 -5.03 35.44
CA ASP A 215 36.84 -6.26 36.22
C ASP A 215 37.31 -7.47 35.38
N GLY A 216 37.59 -7.26 34.09
CA GLY A 216 38.03 -8.31 33.17
C GLY A 216 36.90 -9.13 32.56
N THR A 217 35.63 -8.83 32.86
CA THR A 217 34.50 -9.57 32.29
C THR A 217 34.24 -9.20 30.82
N PRO A 218 34.08 -10.19 29.91
CA PRO A 218 33.85 -9.93 28.50
C PRO A 218 32.43 -9.41 28.25
N VAL A 219 32.30 -8.38 27.42
CA VAL A 219 31.02 -7.79 27.03
C VAL A 219 30.71 -8.13 25.58
N HIS A 220 29.59 -8.82 25.36
CA HIS A 220 29.07 -9.13 24.04
C HIS A 220 28.05 -8.07 23.62
N LYS A 221 28.24 -7.52 22.43
CA LYS A 221 27.28 -6.60 21.84
C LYS A 221 26.00 -7.36 21.46
N LYS A 222 24.90 -6.99 22.12
CA LYS A 222 23.57 -7.59 21.95
C LYS A 222 22.95 -7.30 20.58
N GLY A 223 22.29 -8.30 20.03
CA GLY A 223 21.42 -8.22 18.86
C GLY A 223 19.95 -8.00 19.21
N ILE A 224 19.11 -8.00 18.17
CA ILE A 224 17.65 -7.88 18.32
C ILE A 224 17.08 -9.04 19.15
N SER A 225 17.52 -10.27 18.94
CA SER A 225 17.07 -11.44 19.70
C SER A 225 17.29 -11.27 21.19
N ASP A 226 18.47 -10.78 21.58
CA ASP A 226 18.87 -10.64 22.98
C ASP A 226 17.99 -9.61 23.68
N TYR A 227 17.78 -8.45 23.06
CA TYR A 227 16.90 -7.43 23.64
C TYR A 227 15.45 -7.89 23.69
N LEU A 228 14.95 -8.59 22.66
CA LEU A 228 13.59 -9.13 22.68
C LEU A 228 13.39 -10.17 23.78
N ALA A 229 14.40 -10.99 24.07
CA ALA A 229 14.36 -11.96 25.17
C ALA A 229 14.18 -11.27 26.54
N MET A 230 14.70 -10.05 26.72
CA MET A 230 14.49 -9.24 27.93
C MET A 230 13.02 -8.83 28.13
N PHE A 231 12.20 -8.91 27.08
CA PHE A 231 10.76 -8.64 27.10
C PHE A 231 9.89 -9.92 27.11
N GLY A 232 10.51 -11.09 27.31
CA GLY A 232 9.82 -12.39 27.39
C GLY A 232 8.86 -12.64 26.22
N ASP A 233 7.76 -13.35 26.51
CA ASP A 233 6.77 -13.74 25.50
C ASP A 233 6.04 -12.56 24.84
N HIS A 234 6.02 -11.39 25.49
CA HIS A 234 5.44 -10.18 24.92
C HIS A 234 6.35 -9.52 23.87
N GLY A 235 7.66 -9.84 23.91
CA GLY A 235 8.67 -9.48 22.91
C GLY A 235 8.48 -8.10 22.29
N PHE A 236 8.26 -8.06 20.98
CA PHE A 236 8.16 -6.81 20.22
C PHE A 236 6.95 -5.94 20.62
N THR A 237 5.84 -6.54 21.07
CA THR A 237 4.66 -5.78 21.52
C THR A 237 4.94 -5.02 22.81
N ALA A 238 5.71 -5.59 23.74
CA ALA A 238 6.14 -4.88 24.94
C ALA A 238 7.06 -3.70 24.59
N VAL A 239 8.04 -3.92 23.70
CA VAL A 239 8.91 -2.85 23.17
C VAL A 239 8.11 -1.68 22.60
N GLN A 240 7.08 -1.97 21.79
CA GLN A 240 6.20 -0.94 21.23
C GLN A 240 5.48 -0.16 22.34
N LYS A 241 4.86 -0.85 23.29
CA LYS A 241 4.13 -0.23 24.40
C LYS A 241 5.04 0.64 25.29
N VAL A 242 6.25 0.20 25.59
CA VAL A 242 7.25 0.99 26.35
C VAL A 242 7.62 2.28 25.63
N LEU A 243 7.65 2.28 24.29
CA LEU A 243 8.02 3.46 23.52
C LEU A 243 6.86 4.41 23.22
N SER A 244 5.66 3.90 22.96
CA SER A 244 4.53 4.71 22.50
C SER A 244 3.40 4.84 23.53
N GLY A 245 3.41 4.08 24.61
CA GLY A 245 2.22 3.86 25.42
C GLY A 245 1.14 3.08 24.66
N ALA A 246 0.00 2.87 25.33
CA ALA A 246 -1.18 2.27 24.75
C ALA A 246 -2.44 2.60 25.57
N THR A 247 -3.57 2.75 24.88
CA THR A 247 -4.90 2.83 25.50
C THR A 247 -5.42 1.43 25.78
N VAL A 248 -6.00 1.22 26.95
CA VAL A 248 -6.70 -0.01 27.34
C VAL A 248 -8.05 0.34 27.96
N VAL A 249 -9.01 -0.56 27.85
CA VAL A 249 -10.33 -0.39 28.46
C VAL A 249 -10.30 -0.99 29.87
N VAL A 250 -10.60 -0.16 30.87
CA VAL A 250 -10.71 -0.56 32.28
C VAL A 250 -12.11 -0.21 32.73
N GLU A 251 -12.89 -1.22 33.13
CA GLU A 251 -14.28 -1.04 33.61
C GLU A 251 -15.20 -0.27 32.64
N GLY A 252 -14.91 -0.36 31.33
CA GLY A 252 -15.67 0.31 30.28
C GLY A 252 -15.15 1.71 29.91
N GLU A 253 -14.14 2.23 30.61
CA GLU A 253 -13.49 3.50 30.29
C GLU A 253 -12.15 3.30 29.57
N GLU A 254 -11.87 4.15 28.58
CA GLU A 254 -10.59 4.17 27.89
C GLU A 254 -9.52 4.91 28.72
N VAL A 255 -8.53 4.17 29.21
CA VAL A 255 -7.41 4.71 29.99
C VAL A 255 -6.13 4.61 29.18
N PHE A 256 -5.44 5.74 29.00
CA PHE A 256 -4.13 5.77 28.34
C PHE A 256 -3.00 5.58 29.35
N TYR A 257 -2.19 4.54 29.14
CA TYR A 257 -0.95 4.33 29.89
C TYR A 257 0.24 4.81 29.06
N SER A 258 1.02 5.70 29.64
CA SER A 258 2.24 6.23 29.02
C SER A 258 3.30 5.14 28.80
N GLY A 259 4.23 5.37 27.90
CA GLY A 259 5.37 4.47 27.71
C GLY A 259 6.20 4.30 28.99
N TYR A 260 6.36 5.36 29.78
CA TYR A 260 7.01 5.30 31.09
C TYR A 260 6.25 4.43 32.08
N SER A 261 4.91 4.50 32.09
CA SER A 261 4.07 3.62 32.91
C SER A 261 4.30 2.15 32.55
N TYR A 262 4.35 1.82 31.26
CA TYR A 262 4.69 0.47 30.81
C TYR A 262 6.11 0.05 31.20
N ALA A 263 7.08 0.97 31.16
CA ALA A 263 8.44 0.70 31.62
C ALA A 263 8.49 0.39 33.12
N CYS A 264 7.77 1.17 33.96
CA CYS A 264 7.64 0.91 35.39
C CYS A 264 6.97 -0.44 35.68
N MET A 265 5.89 -0.77 34.96
CA MET A 265 5.22 -2.07 35.11
C MET A 265 6.15 -3.23 34.76
N TRP A 266 6.93 -3.09 33.69
CA TRP A 266 7.90 -4.10 33.28
C TRP A 266 9.06 -4.23 34.25
N ALA A 267 9.62 -3.09 34.70
CA ALA A 267 10.64 -3.01 35.73
C ALA A 267 10.20 -3.73 37.01
N ALA A 268 8.99 -3.42 37.49
CA ALA A 268 8.42 -4.06 38.67
C ALA A 268 8.25 -5.59 38.50
N LYS A 269 7.83 -6.04 37.31
CA LYS A 269 7.76 -7.48 36.98
C LYS A 269 9.11 -8.18 37.08
N MET A 270 10.21 -7.47 36.83
CA MET A 270 11.58 -7.97 36.95
C MET A 270 12.18 -7.76 38.35
N GLY A 271 11.36 -7.36 39.33
CA GLY A 271 11.77 -7.20 40.73
C GLY A 271 12.21 -5.78 41.12
N TRP A 272 12.09 -4.79 40.24
CA TRP A 272 12.47 -3.42 40.58
C TRP A 272 11.47 -2.73 41.51
N HIS A 273 11.98 -2.14 42.59
CA HIS A 273 11.25 -1.26 43.51
C HIS A 273 12.23 -0.28 44.17
N ALA A 274 11.74 0.70 44.93
CA ALA A 274 12.57 1.77 45.52
C ALA A 274 13.74 1.29 46.41
N GLU A 275 13.62 0.09 46.96
CA GLU A 275 14.58 -0.53 47.90
C GLU A 275 15.25 -1.79 47.30
N CYS A 276 15.13 -2.02 45.99
CA CYS A 276 15.72 -3.21 45.37
C CYS A 276 17.26 -3.17 45.41
N SER A 277 17.89 -4.33 45.20
CA SER A 277 19.35 -4.41 45.19
C SER A 277 19.96 -3.57 44.06
N LYS A 278 21.23 -3.18 44.22
CA LYS A 278 21.94 -2.42 43.19
C LYS A 278 21.94 -3.15 41.85
N GLU A 279 22.10 -4.46 41.87
CA GLU A 279 22.10 -5.31 40.67
C GLU A 279 20.76 -5.25 39.94
N ILE A 280 19.63 -5.27 40.67
CA ILE A 280 18.30 -5.12 40.07
C ILE A 280 18.13 -3.70 39.54
N ASN A 281 18.53 -2.69 40.30
CA ASN A 281 18.38 -1.30 39.90
C ASN A 281 19.18 -0.97 38.63
N ASP A 282 20.41 -1.46 38.51
CA ASP A 282 21.30 -1.16 37.40
C ASP A 282 20.83 -1.80 36.07
N VAL A 283 20.04 -2.88 36.14
CA VAL A 283 19.54 -3.61 34.95
C VAL A 283 18.07 -3.32 34.64
N TRP A 284 17.24 -3.13 35.66
CA TRP A 284 15.78 -3.14 35.50
C TRP A 284 15.07 -1.86 35.90
N ASN A 285 15.78 -0.78 36.26
CA ASN A 285 15.08 0.49 36.47
C ASN A 285 14.36 0.97 35.17
N PRO A 286 13.27 1.75 35.28
CA PRO A 286 12.45 2.10 34.13
C PRO A 286 13.20 2.79 32.98
N ASN A 287 14.23 3.59 33.27
CA ASN A 287 15.02 4.27 32.24
C ASN A 287 15.88 3.28 31.44
N ILE A 288 16.43 2.25 32.10
CA ILE A 288 17.20 1.19 31.45
C ILE A 288 16.28 0.34 30.56
N VAL A 289 15.08 0.00 31.03
CA VAL A 289 14.06 -0.72 30.23
C VAL A 289 13.69 0.07 28.96
N ILE A 290 13.48 1.38 29.08
CA ILE A 290 13.27 2.27 27.93
C ILE A 290 14.49 2.24 26.99
N GLY A 291 15.70 2.22 27.56
CA GLY A 291 16.96 2.05 26.83
C GLY A 291 16.96 0.78 25.96
N TYR A 292 16.60 -0.37 26.52
CA TYR A 292 16.51 -1.64 25.78
C TYR A 292 15.49 -1.56 24.63
N ALA A 293 14.33 -0.95 24.87
CA ALA A 293 13.32 -0.76 23.83
C ALA A 293 13.84 0.14 22.69
N LYS A 294 14.52 1.25 23.03
CA LYS A 294 15.15 2.16 22.04
C LYS A 294 16.22 1.44 21.21
N GLN A 295 17.11 0.68 21.85
CA GLN A 295 18.16 -0.07 21.17
C GLN A 295 17.60 -1.14 20.23
N THR A 296 16.55 -1.86 20.67
CA THR A 296 15.83 -2.82 19.83
C THR A 296 15.32 -2.14 18.55
N MET A 297 14.63 -1.00 18.67
CA MET A 297 14.07 -0.30 17.52
C MET A 297 15.14 0.31 16.60
N ALA A 298 16.27 0.77 17.17
CA ALA A 298 17.40 1.24 16.40
C ALA A 298 17.99 0.10 15.53
N LEU A 299 18.24 -1.07 16.12
CA LEU A 299 18.74 -2.24 15.39
C LEU A 299 17.74 -2.72 14.34
N VAL A 300 16.44 -2.79 14.66
CA VAL A 300 15.39 -3.17 13.70
C VAL A 300 15.38 -2.21 12.49
N ARG A 301 15.54 -0.90 12.73
CA ARG A 301 15.62 0.10 11.65
C ARG A 301 16.88 -0.08 10.82
N SER A 302 18.05 -0.23 11.44
CA SER A 302 19.32 -0.44 10.73
C SER A 302 19.30 -1.70 9.89
N ARG A 303 18.80 -2.81 10.45
CA ARG A 303 18.63 -4.07 9.74
C ARG A 303 17.71 -3.94 8.52
N LYS A 304 16.62 -3.19 8.68
CA LYS A 304 15.68 -2.89 7.57
C LYS A 304 16.34 -2.05 6.48
N ASN A 305 17.22 -1.11 6.82
CA ASN A 305 17.93 -0.29 5.85
C ASN A 305 18.88 -1.11 4.98
N ILE A 306 19.61 -2.08 5.57
CA ILE A 306 20.49 -3.00 4.82
C ILE A 306 19.71 -3.69 3.70
N ILE A 307 18.50 -4.19 3.99
CA ILE A 307 17.67 -4.90 3.02
C ILE A 307 17.06 -3.94 1.98
N ASN A 308 16.50 -2.81 2.41
CA ASN A 308 15.70 -1.95 1.53
C ASN A 308 16.54 -1.13 0.56
N MET A 309 17.81 -0.87 0.88
CA MET A 309 18.71 -0.04 0.08
C MET A 309 19.92 -0.84 -0.41
N ASN A 310 19.87 -2.17 -0.34
CA ASN A 310 20.98 -3.00 -0.71
C ASN A 310 21.34 -2.84 -2.20
N LYS A 311 22.64 -2.75 -2.50
CA LYS A 311 23.13 -2.62 -3.86
C LYS A 311 22.73 -3.81 -4.75
N VAL A 312 22.82 -5.05 -4.24
CA VAL A 312 22.45 -6.26 -5.00
C VAL A 312 21.00 -6.19 -5.48
N LYS A 313 20.11 -5.67 -4.64
CA LYS A 313 18.70 -5.47 -4.98
C LYS A 313 18.49 -4.36 -6.02
N ILE A 314 19.21 -3.25 -5.89
CA ILE A 314 19.15 -2.15 -6.85
C ILE A 314 19.68 -2.61 -8.21
N ASP A 315 20.80 -3.34 -8.23
CA ASP A 315 21.41 -3.87 -9.45
C ASP A 315 20.45 -4.82 -10.17
N ALA A 316 19.84 -5.76 -9.43
CA ALA A 316 18.83 -6.67 -9.99
C ALA A 316 17.62 -5.93 -10.58
N ALA A 317 17.14 -4.87 -9.91
CA ALA A 317 16.07 -4.05 -10.44
C ALA A 317 16.47 -3.32 -11.73
N VAL A 318 17.71 -2.83 -11.82
CA VAL A 318 18.24 -2.18 -13.04
C VAL A 318 18.39 -3.20 -14.16
N GLU A 319 18.89 -4.39 -13.87
CA GLU A 319 19.03 -5.48 -14.84
C GLU A 319 17.66 -5.90 -15.41
N LEU A 320 16.61 -5.96 -14.60
CA LEU A 320 15.23 -6.17 -15.09
C LEU A 320 14.77 -5.08 -16.05
N VAL A 321 15.06 -3.81 -15.74
CA VAL A 321 14.75 -2.66 -16.60
C VAL A 321 15.48 -2.74 -17.94
N LEU A 322 16.73 -3.18 -17.93
CA LEU A 322 17.56 -3.32 -19.13
C LEU A 322 17.20 -4.56 -19.96
N LYS A 323 16.77 -5.65 -19.32
CA LYS A 323 16.26 -6.86 -19.98
C LYS A 323 14.99 -6.57 -20.78
N TYR A 324 14.18 -5.62 -20.31
CA TYR A 324 12.91 -5.23 -20.94
C TYR A 324 12.88 -3.74 -21.32
N PRO A 325 13.68 -3.32 -22.33
CA PRO A 325 13.76 -1.92 -22.74
C PRO A 325 12.46 -1.38 -23.33
N GLN A 326 11.58 -2.26 -23.84
CA GLN A 326 10.27 -1.90 -24.38
C GLN A 326 9.21 -1.64 -23.31
N PHE A 327 9.43 -2.06 -22.05
CA PHE A 327 8.41 -1.94 -21.01
C PHE A 327 8.51 -0.61 -20.28
N LYS A 328 7.37 0.09 -20.21
CA LYS A 328 7.21 1.19 -19.27
C LYS A 328 7.15 0.63 -17.85
N THR A 329 8.05 1.11 -16.99
CA THR A 329 8.34 0.46 -15.71
C THR A 329 8.00 1.34 -14.53
N ILE A 330 7.40 0.73 -13.52
CA ILE A 330 7.23 1.34 -12.19
C ILE A 330 7.99 0.53 -11.15
N SER A 331 8.79 1.20 -10.33
CA SER A 331 9.54 0.60 -9.22
C SER A 331 9.00 1.13 -7.90
N PHE A 332 8.66 0.22 -6.99
CA PHE A 332 8.11 0.51 -5.66
C PHE A 332 9.04 0.05 -4.55
N SER A 333 9.29 0.94 -3.59
CA SER A 333 10.00 0.61 -2.35
C SER A 333 9.39 1.32 -1.14
N GLN A 334 9.83 0.93 0.05
CA GLN A 334 9.53 1.63 1.30
C GLN A 334 10.50 2.79 1.57
N SER A 335 11.65 2.83 0.89
CA SER A 335 12.71 3.81 1.13
C SER A 335 12.72 4.87 0.04
N THR A 336 12.63 6.14 0.43
CA THR A 336 12.84 7.29 -0.48
C THR A 336 14.24 7.25 -1.07
N GLU A 337 15.21 6.81 -0.27
CA GLU A 337 16.60 6.70 -0.69
C GLU A 337 16.81 5.58 -1.70
N TYR A 338 16.13 4.43 -1.56
CA TYR A 338 16.10 3.43 -2.62
C TYR A 338 15.59 4.05 -3.94
N ALA A 339 14.52 4.84 -3.86
CA ALA A 339 13.91 5.39 -5.07
C ALA A 339 14.88 6.30 -5.83
N ASP A 340 15.64 7.13 -5.10
CA ASP A 340 16.69 7.98 -5.64
C ASP A 340 17.89 7.16 -6.17
N LEU A 341 18.37 6.17 -5.41
CA LEU A 341 19.51 5.32 -5.80
C LEU A 341 19.22 4.51 -7.06
N PHE A 342 18.04 3.88 -7.13
CA PHE A 342 17.60 3.14 -8.32
C PHE A 342 17.49 4.05 -9.54
N ALA A 343 16.89 5.23 -9.40
CA ALA A 343 16.80 6.17 -10.51
C ALA A 343 18.17 6.68 -10.98
N GLY A 344 19.10 6.91 -10.05
CA GLY A 344 20.49 7.25 -10.37
C GLY A 344 21.20 6.13 -11.12
N ALA A 345 21.03 4.89 -10.68
CA ALA A 345 21.61 3.71 -11.32
C ALA A 345 21.02 3.44 -12.71
N CYS A 346 19.72 3.64 -12.92
CA CYS A 346 19.11 3.61 -14.26
C CYS A 346 19.74 4.68 -15.17
N ARG A 347 19.83 5.93 -14.70
CA ARG A 347 20.38 7.05 -15.50
C ARG A 347 21.84 6.84 -15.86
N SER A 348 22.66 6.27 -14.98
CA SER A 348 24.06 5.95 -15.30
C SER A 348 24.20 4.86 -16.38
N LYS A 349 23.14 4.09 -16.62
CA LYS A 349 23.03 3.12 -17.72
C LYS A 349 22.34 3.68 -18.97
N GLY A 350 22.07 4.99 -19.02
CA GLY A 350 21.44 5.66 -20.16
C GLY A 350 19.91 5.66 -20.14
N GLU A 351 19.28 5.16 -19.08
CA GLU A 351 17.82 5.07 -18.98
C GLU A 351 17.21 6.34 -18.38
N ASN A 352 16.09 6.81 -18.96
CA ASN A 352 15.36 7.93 -18.39
C ASN A 352 14.42 7.49 -17.26
N CYS A 353 14.92 7.55 -16.03
CA CYS A 353 14.16 7.29 -14.81
C CYS A 353 13.83 8.57 -14.05
N VAL A 354 12.55 8.79 -13.75
CA VAL A 354 12.07 9.85 -12.86
C VAL A 354 11.77 9.32 -11.45
N VAL A 355 11.75 10.22 -10.46
CA VAL A 355 11.53 9.87 -9.06
C VAL A 355 10.27 10.54 -8.55
N PHE A 356 9.49 9.83 -7.73
CA PHE A 356 8.28 10.32 -7.08
C PHE A 356 8.21 9.89 -5.61
N HIS A 357 8.47 10.78 -4.65
CA HIS A 357 8.24 10.49 -3.22
C HIS A 357 8.09 11.76 -2.37
N SER A 358 7.78 11.59 -1.08
CA SER A 358 7.51 12.69 -0.12
C SER A 358 8.74 13.59 0.14
N SER A 359 9.93 13.00 0.19
CA SER A 359 11.18 13.69 0.58
C SER A 359 12.01 14.27 -0.59
N MET A 360 11.39 14.58 -1.74
CA MET A 360 12.13 15.11 -2.89
C MET A 360 12.71 16.50 -2.61
N ARG A 361 14.03 16.63 -2.72
CA ARG A 361 14.74 17.92 -2.56
C ARG A 361 14.49 18.82 -3.75
N SER A 362 14.44 20.13 -3.51
CA SER A 362 14.31 21.12 -4.58
C SER A 362 15.50 21.05 -5.52
N LYS A 363 15.24 21.06 -6.82
CA LYS A 363 16.29 21.02 -7.85
C LYS A 363 15.91 21.88 -9.06
N PRO A 364 16.89 22.35 -9.85
CA PRO A 364 16.59 22.95 -11.13
C PRO A 364 16.10 21.87 -12.10
N MET A 365 15.29 22.30 -13.07
CA MET A 365 14.79 21.43 -14.14
C MET A 365 15.31 21.94 -15.48
N VAL A 366 15.44 21.02 -16.43
CA VAL A 366 15.78 21.31 -17.81
C VAL A 366 14.54 21.17 -18.68
N ASP A 367 14.51 21.86 -19.82
CA ASP A 367 13.49 21.69 -20.86
C ASP A 367 13.82 20.51 -21.80
N SER A 368 13.05 20.37 -22.88
CA SER A 368 13.22 19.31 -23.88
C SER A 368 14.57 19.36 -24.61
N ASN A 369 15.25 20.50 -24.62
CA ASN A 369 16.53 20.70 -25.28
C ASN A 369 17.71 20.53 -24.30
N GLY A 370 17.43 20.19 -23.04
CA GLY A 370 18.44 20.06 -21.99
C GLY A 370 18.86 21.38 -21.36
N GLU A 371 18.20 22.50 -21.70
CA GLU A 371 18.53 23.81 -21.15
C GLU A 371 17.80 24.05 -19.83
N TYR A 372 18.47 24.70 -18.87
CA TYR A 372 17.86 25.00 -17.58
C TYR A 372 16.69 25.97 -17.71
N LEU A 373 15.57 25.64 -17.07
CA LEU A 373 14.46 26.58 -16.90
C LEU A 373 14.92 27.71 -15.97
N THR A 374 14.95 28.94 -16.46
CA THR A 374 15.43 30.11 -15.70
C THR A 374 14.30 31.00 -15.19
N TYR A 375 14.62 31.86 -14.21
CA TYR A 375 13.71 32.95 -13.83
C TYR A 375 13.59 33.95 -14.99
N LYS A 376 12.37 34.23 -15.45
CA LYS A 376 12.12 35.14 -16.59
C LYS A 376 12.14 36.64 -16.23
N SER A 377 12.03 36.98 -14.96
CA SER A 377 11.99 38.36 -14.46
C SER A 377 12.51 38.47 -13.01
N GLY A 378 12.74 39.71 -12.56
CA GLY A 378 13.21 40.02 -11.20
C GLY A 378 14.73 39.88 -11.00
N ALA A 379 15.19 40.03 -9.75
CA ALA A 379 16.62 40.08 -9.39
C ALA A 379 17.40 38.79 -9.71
N LYS A 380 16.71 37.66 -9.92
CA LYS A 380 17.31 36.36 -10.27
C LYS A 380 17.17 36.02 -11.76
N LYS A 381 16.78 36.97 -12.61
CA LYS A 381 16.55 36.74 -14.04
C LYS A 381 17.77 36.06 -14.68
N GLY A 382 17.52 35.00 -15.45
CA GLY A 382 18.57 34.21 -16.10
C GLY A 382 19.22 33.12 -15.23
N GLN A 383 18.99 33.09 -13.92
CA GLN A 383 19.47 31.99 -13.06
C GLN A 383 18.54 30.77 -13.15
N PRO A 384 19.06 29.53 -12.98
CA PRO A 384 18.24 28.32 -12.92
C PRO A 384 17.17 28.40 -11.83
N LYS A 385 15.93 28.13 -12.22
CA LYS A 385 14.76 28.16 -11.34
C LYS A 385 14.70 26.87 -10.53
N MET A 386 14.64 27.02 -9.20
CA MET A 386 14.48 25.88 -8.29
C MET A 386 13.02 25.47 -8.20
N PHE A 387 12.74 24.19 -8.43
CA PHE A 387 11.40 23.61 -8.31
C PHE A 387 11.27 22.82 -7.02
N GLY A 388 10.22 23.12 -6.25
CA GLY A 388 9.90 22.38 -5.03
C GLY A 388 9.18 21.06 -5.29
N LYS A 389 8.98 20.28 -4.23
CA LYS A 389 8.42 18.91 -4.26
C LYS A 389 7.14 18.76 -5.12
N THR A 390 6.20 19.70 -5.03
CA THR A 390 4.90 19.59 -5.74
C THR A 390 5.08 19.68 -7.25
N ALA A 391 5.94 20.61 -7.71
CA ALA A 391 6.23 20.77 -9.13
C ALA A 391 7.05 19.60 -9.67
N LEU A 392 8.03 19.11 -8.91
CA LEU A 392 8.83 17.94 -9.30
C LEU A 392 7.98 16.68 -9.43
N LYS A 393 7.03 16.46 -8.51
CA LYS A 393 6.06 15.36 -8.61
C LYS A 393 5.18 15.48 -9.85
N LYS A 394 4.66 16.67 -10.14
CA LYS A 394 3.85 16.92 -11.34
C LYS A 394 4.65 16.62 -12.61
N HIS A 395 5.89 17.11 -12.68
CA HIS A 395 6.78 16.83 -13.80
C HIS A 395 7.10 15.35 -13.97
N ALA A 396 7.36 14.61 -12.88
CA ALA A 396 7.59 13.16 -12.96
C ALA A 396 6.40 12.41 -13.57
N ILE A 397 5.17 12.81 -13.21
CA ILE A 397 3.94 12.23 -13.77
C ILE A 397 3.82 12.57 -15.26
N GLU A 398 3.98 13.85 -15.63
CA GLU A 398 3.89 14.31 -17.02
C GLU A 398 4.96 13.68 -17.91
N SER A 399 6.17 13.53 -17.39
CA SER A 399 7.29 12.93 -18.10
C SER A 399 7.01 11.47 -18.46
N ILE A 400 6.39 10.70 -17.56
CA ILE A 400 6.01 9.31 -17.84
C ILE A 400 4.79 9.23 -18.76
N ALA A 401 3.79 10.09 -18.54
CA ALA A 401 2.56 10.09 -19.33
C ALA A 401 2.84 10.43 -20.80
N ASN A 402 3.74 11.38 -21.05
CA ASN A 402 4.11 11.82 -22.39
C ASN A 402 5.22 10.97 -23.04
N GLY A 403 5.69 9.91 -22.37
CA GLY A 403 6.77 9.05 -22.88
C GLY A 403 8.17 9.66 -22.81
N ASN A 404 8.35 10.85 -22.24
CA ASN A 404 9.66 11.46 -22.03
C ASN A 404 10.53 10.62 -21.08
N ALA A 405 9.93 10.02 -20.06
CA ALA A 405 10.55 9.02 -19.19
C ALA A 405 9.86 7.68 -19.37
N ARG A 406 10.65 6.61 -19.31
CA ARG A 406 10.16 5.23 -19.40
C ARG A 406 9.95 4.61 -18.02
N ILE A 407 10.72 5.07 -17.02
CA ILE A 407 10.78 4.44 -15.70
C ILE A 407 10.42 5.47 -14.63
N ILE A 408 9.56 5.07 -13.69
CA ILE A 408 9.27 5.85 -12.48
C ILE A 408 9.57 5.05 -11.22
N SER A 409 10.40 5.65 -10.37
CA SER A 409 10.76 5.10 -9.08
C SER A 409 10.02 5.82 -7.96
N THR A 410 9.36 5.09 -7.07
CA THR A 410 8.56 5.66 -5.98
C THR A 410 8.83 5.01 -4.64
N ALA A 411 8.74 5.82 -3.58
CA ALA A 411 8.85 5.37 -2.21
C ALA A 411 7.59 5.67 -1.42
N SER A 412 7.03 4.63 -0.81
CA SER A 412 5.70 4.62 -0.22
C SER A 412 4.66 4.88 -1.31
N ALA A 413 3.77 3.89 -1.50
CA ALA A 413 2.76 3.83 -2.54
C ALA A 413 2.39 5.18 -3.17
N LEU A 414 2.57 5.30 -4.50
CA LEU A 414 1.96 6.37 -5.31
C LEU A 414 0.50 6.49 -4.87
N ASN A 415 0.19 7.54 -4.13
CA ASN A 415 -1.17 7.82 -3.72
C ASN A 415 -1.94 8.20 -4.98
N VAL A 416 -2.92 7.34 -5.28
CA VAL A 416 -4.15 7.59 -6.02
C VAL A 416 -4.18 8.90 -6.82
N GLY A 417 -4.32 8.79 -8.13
CA GLY A 417 -4.27 9.91 -9.07
C GLY A 417 -3.17 9.76 -10.12
N PHE A 418 -2.25 8.81 -9.91
CA PHE A 418 -1.34 8.30 -10.93
C PHE A 418 -2.09 7.30 -11.81
N ASN A 419 -2.65 7.79 -12.92
CA ASN A 419 -3.24 6.98 -13.98
C ASN A 419 -2.28 7.04 -15.17
N VAL A 420 -1.18 6.28 -15.09
CA VAL A 420 -0.35 6.02 -16.28
C VAL A 420 -0.93 4.76 -16.89
N GLU A 421 -1.74 4.98 -17.93
CA GLU A 421 -2.35 3.95 -18.75
C GLU A 421 -1.26 3.44 -19.68
N ASP A 422 -0.70 2.24 -19.42
CA ASP A 422 0.34 1.51 -20.19
C ASP A 422 1.59 1.03 -19.39
N ILE A 423 1.52 0.88 -18.06
CA ILE A 423 2.62 0.21 -17.33
C ILE A 423 2.67 -1.28 -17.66
N SER A 424 3.78 -1.74 -18.23
CA SER A 424 4.01 -3.15 -18.60
C SER A 424 4.91 -3.91 -17.63
N MET A 425 5.62 -3.21 -16.73
CA MET A 425 6.43 -3.85 -15.70
C MET A 425 6.34 -3.15 -14.35
N GLY A 426 6.07 -3.92 -13.30
CA GLY A 426 6.11 -3.48 -11.90
C GLY A 426 7.21 -4.19 -11.12
N ILE A 427 8.13 -3.45 -10.53
CA ILE A 427 9.18 -3.96 -9.66
C ILE A 427 8.87 -3.56 -8.21
N ILE A 428 8.83 -4.53 -7.30
CA ILE A 428 8.59 -4.31 -5.88
C ILE A 428 9.87 -4.71 -5.13
N ALA A 429 10.60 -3.71 -4.62
CA ALA A 429 11.94 -3.86 -4.05
C ALA A 429 12.01 -3.52 -2.54
N GLY A 430 10.89 -3.59 -1.84
CA GLY A 430 10.87 -3.46 -0.39
C GLY A 430 9.45 -3.50 0.18
N ARG A 431 9.28 -4.21 1.30
CA ARG A 431 7.95 -4.52 1.87
C ARG A 431 7.78 -4.09 3.33
N ASN A 432 6.51 -4.00 3.73
CA ASN A 432 6.06 -4.17 5.10
C ASN A 432 4.97 -5.25 5.11
N SER A 433 4.45 -5.59 6.28
CA SER A 433 3.43 -6.64 6.42
C SER A 433 2.07 -6.34 5.79
N ASN A 434 1.81 -5.13 5.27
CA ASN A 434 0.50 -4.68 4.77
C ASN A 434 0.54 -4.41 3.26
N PHE A 435 0.61 -5.50 2.48
CA PHE A 435 0.85 -5.49 1.04
C PHE A 435 -0.40 -5.23 0.17
N ASN A 436 -1.61 -5.47 0.69
CA ASN A 436 -2.85 -5.34 -0.09
C ASN A 436 -2.99 -3.96 -0.76
N ASP A 437 -2.58 -2.90 -0.08
CA ASP A 437 -2.65 -1.52 -0.59
C ASP A 437 -1.69 -1.25 -1.76
N GLN A 438 -0.53 -1.91 -1.83
CA GLN A 438 0.47 -1.72 -2.90
C GLN A 438 0.10 -2.52 -4.15
N ARG A 439 -0.31 -3.78 -3.95
CA ARG A 439 -0.72 -4.68 -5.02
C ARG A 439 -1.98 -4.18 -5.74
N GLN A 440 -2.99 -3.73 -4.99
CA GLN A 440 -4.20 -3.14 -5.58
C GLN A 440 -3.91 -1.89 -6.44
N ARG A 441 -2.87 -1.12 -6.11
CA ARG A 441 -2.45 0.05 -6.90
C ARG A 441 -1.69 -0.34 -8.16
N LEU A 442 -0.86 -1.38 -8.09
CA LEU A 442 -0.18 -1.93 -9.27
C LEU A 442 -1.19 -2.57 -10.24
N TYR A 443 -2.24 -3.23 -9.74
CA TYR A 443 -3.37 -3.68 -10.57
C TYR A 443 -4.24 -2.56 -11.15
N ARG A 444 -4.18 -1.34 -10.61
CA ARG A 444 -4.79 -0.18 -11.29
C ARG A 444 -4.00 0.21 -12.54
N ALA A 445 -2.73 -0.17 -12.63
CA ALA A 445 -1.86 0.06 -13.79
C ALA A 445 -1.95 -1.08 -14.83
N THR A 446 -2.43 -2.28 -14.45
CA THR A 446 -2.69 -3.42 -15.36
C THR A 446 -3.99 -3.29 -16.15
N ARG A 447 -4.42 -2.06 -16.46
CA ARG A 447 -5.60 -1.84 -17.32
C ARG A 447 -5.26 -2.30 -18.73
N ILE A 448 -6.26 -2.89 -19.41
CA ILE A 448 -6.15 -3.26 -20.82
C ILE A 448 -5.81 -1.99 -21.59
N ASP A 449 -4.63 -1.97 -22.20
CA ASP A 449 -4.32 -0.99 -23.22
C ASP A 449 -5.19 -1.33 -24.44
N PRO A 450 -6.14 -0.47 -24.83
CA PRO A 450 -7.01 -0.73 -25.98
C PRO A 450 -6.23 -0.80 -27.32
N TYR A 451 -4.96 -0.40 -27.33
CA TYR A 451 -4.08 -0.44 -28.50
C TYR A 451 -3.02 -1.57 -28.41
N ASN A 452 -2.85 -2.21 -27.26
CA ASN A 452 -1.86 -3.28 -27.06
C ASN A 452 -2.37 -4.34 -26.07
N THR A 453 -3.34 -5.14 -26.51
CA THR A 453 -4.01 -6.18 -25.71
C THR A 453 -3.18 -7.44 -25.49
N GLU A 454 -2.05 -7.58 -26.19
CA GLU A 454 -1.26 -8.81 -26.23
C GLU A 454 -0.02 -8.80 -25.33
N GLN A 455 0.46 -7.63 -24.90
CA GLN A 455 1.64 -7.57 -24.03
C GLN A 455 1.27 -7.75 -22.55
N PRO A 456 1.70 -8.86 -21.91
CA PRO A 456 1.37 -9.12 -20.53
C PRO A 456 2.19 -8.21 -19.61
N VAL A 457 1.61 -7.89 -18.45
CA VAL A 457 2.31 -7.12 -17.41
C VAL A 457 3.19 -8.06 -16.59
N ILE A 458 4.47 -7.74 -16.39
CA ILE A 458 5.34 -8.48 -15.47
C ILE A 458 5.37 -7.78 -14.12
N LEU A 459 5.02 -8.51 -13.06
CA LEU A 459 5.19 -8.07 -11.68
C LEU A 459 6.33 -8.85 -11.06
N VAL A 460 7.41 -8.18 -10.67
CA VAL A 460 8.57 -8.81 -10.04
C VAL A 460 8.72 -8.31 -8.61
N ASN A 461 8.68 -9.25 -7.68
CA ASN A 461 8.91 -9.02 -6.27
C ASN A 461 10.34 -9.45 -5.92
N ILE A 462 11.19 -8.50 -5.54
CA ILE A 462 12.58 -8.77 -5.18
C ILE A 462 12.70 -8.87 -3.66
N TYR A 463 13.26 -9.96 -3.15
CA TYR A 463 13.45 -10.19 -1.72
C TYR A 463 14.81 -10.84 -1.43
N PHE A 464 15.28 -10.71 -0.18
CA PHE A 464 16.46 -11.44 0.28
C PHE A 464 16.09 -12.73 1.02
N VAL A 465 16.56 -13.86 0.50
CA VAL A 465 16.37 -15.20 1.07
C VAL A 465 17.00 -15.29 2.46
N GLY A 466 16.33 -15.96 3.40
CA GLY A 466 16.81 -16.14 4.78
C GLY A 466 16.70 -14.89 5.64
N THR A 467 16.06 -13.82 5.15
CA THR A 467 15.91 -12.55 5.90
C THR A 467 14.46 -12.27 6.30
N VAL A 468 14.25 -11.20 7.05
CA VAL A 468 12.90 -10.74 7.40
C VAL A 468 12.09 -10.30 6.16
N ASP A 469 12.75 -9.96 5.05
CA ASP A 469 12.11 -9.58 3.79
C ASP A 469 11.30 -10.74 3.19
N GLU A 470 11.86 -11.95 3.19
CA GLU A 470 11.19 -13.19 2.79
C GLU A 470 9.97 -13.49 3.68
N ARG A 471 10.10 -13.32 5.00
CA ARG A 471 8.98 -13.51 5.93
C ARG A 471 7.83 -12.53 5.66
N TRP A 472 8.15 -11.27 5.36
CA TRP A 472 7.14 -10.27 4.99
C TRP A 472 6.49 -10.58 3.65
N LEU A 473 7.26 -11.07 2.67
CA LEU A 473 6.75 -11.55 1.39
C LEU A 473 5.75 -12.70 1.58
N ASN A 474 6.15 -13.76 2.27
CA ASN A 474 5.32 -14.95 2.47
C ASN A 474 4.02 -14.59 3.19
N LYS A 475 4.10 -13.75 4.23
CA LYS A 475 2.92 -13.25 4.92
C LYS A 475 2.00 -12.44 4.00
N ALA A 476 2.57 -11.56 3.18
CA ALA A 476 1.83 -10.72 2.24
C ALA A 476 1.11 -11.51 1.14
N GLN A 477 1.66 -12.63 0.69
CA GLN A 477 1.09 -13.48 -0.36
C GLN A 477 0.35 -14.72 0.18
N SER A 478 0.30 -14.92 1.50
CA SER A 478 -0.36 -16.09 2.12
C SER A 478 -1.84 -16.29 1.75
N GLN A 479 -2.53 -15.22 1.32
CA GLN A 479 -3.93 -15.25 0.88
C GLN A 479 -4.06 -14.91 -0.62
N SER A 480 -2.97 -14.98 -1.38
CA SER A 480 -2.99 -14.72 -2.82
C SER A 480 -3.57 -15.91 -3.57
N GLU A 481 -4.58 -15.67 -4.41
CA GLU A 481 -5.13 -16.67 -5.34
C GLU A 481 -4.42 -16.65 -6.70
N ASN A 482 -3.38 -15.81 -6.86
CA ASN A 482 -2.62 -15.71 -8.11
C ASN A 482 -1.59 -16.82 -8.25
N LEU A 483 -1.34 -17.26 -9.48
CA LEU A 483 -0.16 -18.06 -9.81
C LEU A 483 1.10 -17.20 -9.67
N ILE A 484 2.02 -17.61 -8.80
CA ILE A 484 3.27 -16.90 -8.50
C ILE A 484 4.45 -17.82 -8.81
N TYR A 485 5.37 -17.33 -9.64
CA TYR A 485 6.58 -18.04 -10.03
C TYR A 485 7.73 -17.69 -9.09
N TRP A 486 8.29 -18.68 -8.40
CA TRP A 486 9.46 -18.50 -7.53
C TRP A 486 10.71 -18.77 -8.34
N VAL A 487 11.58 -17.77 -8.44
CA VAL A 487 12.77 -17.80 -9.29
C VAL A 487 14.00 -17.34 -8.53
N SER A 488 15.16 -17.84 -8.93
CA SER A 488 16.46 -17.54 -8.32
C SER A 488 17.33 -16.64 -9.20
N SER A 489 16.99 -16.51 -10.48
CA SER A 489 17.67 -15.69 -11.46
C SER A 489 16.71 -14.82 -12.26
N ILE A 490 17.21 -13.66 -12.73
CA ILE A 490 16.50 -12.78 -13.66
C ILE A 490 16.24 -13.49 -14.99
N ASP A 491 17.08 -14.44 -15.40
CA ASP A 491 16.94 -15.20 -16.63
C ASP A 491 15.65 -16.01 -16.71
N GLU A 492 15.18 -16.52 -15.57
CA GLU A 492 13.94 -17.31 -15.43
C GLU A 492 12.67 -16.45 -15.59
N ILE A 493 12.80 -15.12 -15.50
CA ILE A 493 11.67 -14.19 -15.66
C ILE A 493 11.42 -13.99 -17.15
N ASN A 494 10.21 -14.33 -17.61
CA ASN A 494 9.78 -14.19 -19.01
C ASN A 494 8.39 -13.55 -19.13
N PHE A 495 8.13 -12.87 -20.24
CA PHE A 495 6.80 -12.34 -20.60
C PHE A 495 5.90 -13.41 -21.25
N ASN A 496 6.43 -14.60 -21.58
CA ASN A 496 5.66 -15.76 -22.01
C ASN A 496 6.25 -17.02 -21.35
N PRO A 497 6.00 -17.27 -20.06
CA PRO A 497 6.51 -18.45 -19.39
C PRO A 497 5.95 -19.70 -20.09
N GLN A 498 6.84 -20.50 -20.68
CA GLN A 498 6.48 -21.88 -21.01
C GLN A 498 6.19 -22.57 -19.67
N ILE A 499 5.06 -23.26 -19.56
CA ILE A 499 4.70 -24.01 -18.35
C ILE A 499 5.75 -25.11 -18.17
N ILE A 500 6.80 -24.81 -17.42
CA ILE A 500 7.77 -25.79 -16.94
C ILE A 500 7.43 -26.01 -15.47
N GLY A 501 6.69 -27.09 -15.21
CA GLY A 501 6.54 -27.68 -13.88
C GLY A 501 6.01 -26.75 -12.78
N ALA A 502 4.77 -26.28 -12.89
CA ALA A 502 4.04 -25.82 -11.71
C ALA A 502 3.51 -27.06 -10.97
N THR A 503 4.03 -27.35 -9.77
CA THR A 503 3.33 -28.21 -8.81
C THR A 503 2.04 -27.52 -8.39
N PHE A 504 0.91 -28.21 -8.60
CA PHE A 504 -0.45 -27.78 -8.28
C PHE A 504 -0.68 -27.57 -6.78
#